data_AF-A2ERM4-F1
#
_entry.id   AF-A2ERM4-F1
#
_cell.length_a   1.000
_cell.length_b   1.000
_cell.length_c   1.000
_cell.angle_alpha   90.00
_cell.angle_beta   90.00
_cell.angle_gamma   90.00
#
_symmetry.space_group_name_H-M   'P 1'
#
loop_
_entity.id
_entity.type
_entity.pdbx_description
1 polymer ?
#
loop_
_entity_poly.entity_id
_entity_poly.type
_entity_poly.pdbx_seq_one_letter_code
_entity_poly.pdbx_strand_id
1 'polypeptide(L)'
;MEGVNLDAIGNPNCPEFIEELEKSPDLLTPKQAHAFFTKLFDDFKQNIPLSVAKFIIKVIMATLDDETILSVFISGGFAVKLPVGIKGLRKPICDFLYSLMLKDINSIDTDVVENMITLIHLEPSKVLTLIAYYSENFEDADDPWPMLDLLFTNSEPFEGPDIAEDYISLLTHLVKNYKIFRRERIKHVWKHVTKMLQSLDLETIRFCYICLTEISKYYEQGTIDPLLIKKHLKSEDLHQVILSFLIMTKTDRSQFANQGLLSGLIKIAAHNINATLVLMELATNPEIAQNLASLNGWILKKLPTVNDTLRLVLVLFKSKASRKILAQSEEFPQFLQLISKTRNSSLLSAICMLVRRLPISQDLITQLSESGFIETFYSSAESSRDETSLHAFLLLTDRLLDGGYVPEYVEACDIVADILKEEGNLLEPASFLAVNLAAYKKCKKRLIELEVDSFFEANAKSGPLKKVARQFLATLQENT
;
A
#
# COMPACT_ATOMS: atom_id res chain seq x y z
N MET A 1 -66.42 -18.90 0.52
CA MET A 1 -65.64 -18.72 1.77
C MET A 1 -66.00 -17.33 2.27
N GLU A 2 -66.38 -17.22 3.55
CA GLU A 2 -66.54 -15.92 4.18
C GLU A 2 -65.15 -15.27 4.24
N GLY A 3 -65.01 -14.10 3.63
CA GLY A 3 -63.77 -13.34 3.66
C GLY A 3 -63.66 -12.52 4.95
N VAL A 4 -62.53 -11.83 5.12
CA VAL A 4 -62.27 -11.00 6.31
C VAL A 4 -63.35 -9.94 6.52
N ASN A 5 -63.80 -9.77 7.76
CA ASN A 5 -64.72 -8.71 8.18
C ASN A 5 -63.99 -7.37 8.24
N LEU A 6 -64.01 -6.65 7.11
CA LEU A 6 -63.33 -5.36 6.97
C LEU A 6 -63.83 -4.29 7.94
N ASP A 7 -65.06 -4.38 8.46
CA ASP A 7 -65.60 -3.38 9.39
C ASP A 7 -65.01 -3.53 10.79
N ALA A 8 -64.77 -4.77 11.23
CA ALA A 8 -64.03 -5.03 12.47
C ALA A 8 -62.57 -4.55 12.36
N ILE A 9 -61.90 -4.80 11.22
CA ILE A 9 -60.51 -4.40 10.94
C ILE A 9 -60.32 -2.87 10.85
N GLY A 10 -61.37 -2.09 10.63
CA GLY A 10 -61.26 -0.61 10.55
C GLY A 10 -61.32 0.10 11.91
N ASN A 11 -61.40 -0.63 13.02
CA ASN A 11 -61.55 -0.04 14.35
C ASN A 11 -60.73 -0.82 15.39
N PRO A 12 -59.52 -0.36 15.74
CA PRO A 12 -58.64 -1.00 16.73
C PRO A 12 -59.25 -1.15 18.13
N ASN A 13 -60.34 -0.43 18.43
CA ASN A 13 -61.05 -0.52 19.71
C ASN A 13 -62.21 -1.52 19.68
N CYS A 14 -62.50 -2.12 18.53
CA CYS A 14 -63.52 -3.15 18.39
C CYS A 14 -63.07 -4.43 19.11
N PRO A 15 -63.90 -5.06 19.96
CA PRO A 15 -63.53 -6.29 20.67
C PRO A 15 -63.07 -7.43 19.73
N GLU A 16 -63.64 -7.50 18.54
CA GLU A 16 -63.38 -8.49 17.51
C GLU A 16 -62.12 -8.19 16.67
N PHE A 17 -61.50 -7.01 16.82
CA PHE A 17 -60.39 -6.56 15.98
C PHE A 17 -59.21 -7.54 15.98
N ILE A 18 -58.77 -7.98 17.17
CA ILE A 18 -57.64 -8.91 17.31
C ILE A 18 -57.99 -10.30 16.77
N GLU A 19 -59.19 -10.80 17.08
CA GLU A 19 -59.66 -12.10 16.61
C GLU A 19 -59.74 -12.13 15.07
N GLU A 20 -60.23 -11.05 14.46
CA GLU A 20 -60.33 -10.95 13.01
C GLU A 20 -58.96 -10.80 12.35
N LEU A 21 -58.03 -10.06 12.97
CA LEU A 21 -56.64 -9.98 12.52
C LEU A 21 -55.92 -11.33 12.58
N GLU A 22 -56.14 -12.12 13.62
CA GLU A 22 -55.55 -13.45 13.76
C GLU A 22 -55.98 -14.39 12.63
N LYS A 23 -57.24 -14.31 12.18
CA LYS A 23 -57.80 -15.12 11.09
C LYS A 23 -57.46 -14.59 9.70
N SER A 24 -57.04 -13.33 9.59
CA SER A 24 -56.85 -12.64 8.31
C SER A 24 -55.87 -13.32 7.36
N PRO A 25 -54.73 -13.91 7.78
CA PRO A 25 -53.83 -14.63 6.88
C PRO A 25 -54.50 -15.78 6.11
N ASP A 26 -55.47 -16.46 6.73
CA ASP A 26 -56.15 -17.61 6.12
C ASP A 26 -57.42 -17.23 5.33
N LEU A 27 -58.04 -16.09 5.67
CA LEU A 27 -59.36 -15.69 5.13
C LEU A 27 -59.29 -14.53 4.13
N LEU A 28 -58.17 -13.82 4.04
CA LEU A 28 -58.05 -12.64 3.19
C LEU A 28 -58.10 -13.04 1.71
N THR A 29 -59.03 -12.46 0.97
CA THR A 29 -59.14 -12.69 -0.48
C THR A 29 -58.46 -11.55 -1.26
N PRO A 30 -57.96 -11.78 -2.49
CA PRO A 30 -57.31 -10.74 -3.30
C PRO A 30 -58.20 -9.53 -3.58
N LYS A 31 -59.53 -9.74 -3.66
CA LYS A 31 -60.52 -8.65 -3.85
C LYS A 31 -60.65 -7.75 -2.63
N GLN A 32 -60.39 -8.27 -1.43
CA GLN A 32 -60.48 -7.53 -0.18
C GLN A 32 -59.12 -6.91 0.23
N ALA A 33 -58.00 -7.45 -0.26
CA ALA A 33 -56.64 -7.08 0.13
C ALA A 33 -56.38 -5.56 0.11
N HIS A 34 -56.77 -4.86 -0.95
CA HIS A 34 -56.54 -3.40 -1.04
C HIS A 34 -57.27 -2.62 0.07
N ALA A 35 -58.55 -2.94 0.32
CA ALA A 35 -59.34 -2.30 1.36
C ALA A 35 -58.83 -2.67 2.76
N PHE A 36 -58.42 -3.94 2.94
CA PHE A 36 -57.82 -4.45 4.16
C PHE A 36 -56.55 -3.68 4.55
N PHE A 37 -55.58 -3.59 3.65
CA PHE A 37 -54.34 -2.85 3.92
C PHE A 37 -54.60 -1.36 4.14
N THR A 38 -55.51 -0.74 3.37
CA THR A 38 -55.86 0.68 3.56
C THR A 38 -56.37 0.95 4.97
N LYS A 39 -57.31 0.14 5.48
CA LYS A 39 -57.84 0.28 6.84
C LYS A 39 -56.75 0.09 7.89
N LEU A 40 -55.93 -0.95 7.76
CA LEU A 40 -54.83 -1.21 8.71
C LEU A 40 -53.79 -0.09 8.77
N PHE A 41 -53.45 0.51 7.63
CA PHE A 41 -52.50 1.63 7.62
C PHE A 41 -53.10 2.93 8.15
N ASP A 42 -54.41 3.15 7.97
CA ASP A 42 -55.11 4.28 8.58
C ASP A 42 -55.17 4.18 10.11
N ASP A 43 -55.15 2.96 10.67
CA ASP A 43 -55.11 2.75 12.12
C ASP A 43 -53.82 3.24 12.77
N PHE A 44 -52.68 3.24 12.05
CA PHE A 44 -51.44 3.83 12.57
C PHE A 44 -51.51 5.36 12.73
N LYS A 45 -52.50 6.02 12.10
CA LYS A 45 -52.78 7.45 12.34
C LYS A 45 -53.55 7.67 13.64
N GLN A 46 -54.16 6.61 14.18
CA GLN A 46 -54.84 6.62 15.47
C GLN A 46 -53.85 6.29 16.59
N ASN A 47 -54.16 6.70 17.82
CA ASN A 47 -53.33 6.41 18.98
C ASN A 47 -53.56 4.96 19.46
N ILE A 48 -52.99 3.99 18.74
CA ILE A 48 -53.11 2.57 19.07
C ILE A 48 -51.99 2.08 20.01
N PRO A 49 -52.25 1.11 20.90
CA PRO A 49 -51.21 0.52 21.73
C PRO A 49 -50.09 -0.12 20.90
N LEU A 50 -48.83 0.02 21.34
CA LEU A 50 -47.68 -0.51 20.61
C LEU A 50 -47.74 -2.02 20.38
N SER A 51 -48.34 -2.79 21.30
CA SER A 51 -48.54 -4.23 21.14
C SER A 51 -49.46 -4.53 19.95
N VAL A 52 -50.55 -3.79 19.81
CA VAL A 52 -51.50 -3.90 18.70
C VAL A 52 -50.81 -3.48 17.39
N ALA A 53 -50.08 -2.37 17.40
CA ALA A 53 -49.34 -1.89 16.23
C ALA A 53 -48.32 -2.93 15.72
N LYS A 54 -47.57 -3.59 16.62
CA LYS A 54 -46.66 -4.69 16.27
C LYS A 54 -47.41 -5.90 15.70
N PHE A 55 -48.57 -6.19 16.27
CA PHE A 55 -49.40 -7.29 15.82
C PHE A 55 -49.94 -7.06 14.40
N ILE A 56 -50.37 -5.84 14.08
CA ILE A 56 -50.76 -5.43 12.71
C ILE A 56 -49.62 -5.71 11.73
N ILE A 57 -48.40 -5.24 12.00
CA ILE A 57 -47.23 -5.47 11.12
C ILE A 57 -46.98 -6.98 10.90
N LYS A 58 -47.09 -7.78 11.97
CA LYS A 58 -46.92 -9.24 11.89
C LYS A 58 -47.99 -9.90 11.02
N VAL A 59 -49.24 -9.48 11.17
CA VAL A 59 -50.38 -10.02 10.39
C VAL A 59 -50.25 -9.64 8.91
N ILE A 60 -49.91 -8.38 8.61
CA ILE A 60 -49.63 -7.96 7.23
C ILE A 60 -48.55 -8.87 6.65
N MET A 61 -47.42 -9.05 7.34
CA MET A 61 -46.32 -9.91 6.87
C MET A 61 -46.78 -11.34 6.52
N ALA A 62 -47.61 -11.95 7.38
CA ALA A 62 -48.15 -13.30 7.17
C ALA A 62 -49.11 -13.35 5.97
N THR A 63 -49.95 -12.34 5.77
CA THR A 63 -50.87 -12.29 4.61
C THR A 63 -50.13 -12.22 3.26
N LEU A 64 -48.88 -11.74 3.26
CA LEU A 64 -48.07 -11.64 2.05
C LEU A 64 -47.44 -12.97 1.63
N ASP A 65 -47.69 -14.08 2.33
CA ASP A 65 -47.27 -15.42 1.88
C ASP A 65 -48.05 -15.88 0.63
N ASP A 66 -49.21 -15.27 0.36
CA ASP A 66 -49.95 -15.45 -0.90
C ASP A 66 -49.47 -14.46 -1.97
N GLU A 67 -48.97 -14.98 -3.10
CA GLU A 67 -48.43 -14.18 -4.23
C GLU A 67 -49.44 -13.18 -4.82
N THR A 68 -50.73 -13.53 -4.83
CA THR A 68 -51.78 -12.66 -5.37
C THR A 68 -52.08 -11.50 -4.43
N ILE A 69 -52.03 -11.75 -3.12
CA ILE A 69 -52.16 -10.70 -2.10
C ILE A 69 -50.91 -9.80 -2.11
N LEU A 70 -49.71 -10.39 -2.24
CA LEU A 70 -48.45 -9.66 -2.39
C LEU A 70 -48.49 -8.72 -3.60
N SER A 71 -48.98 -9.17 -4.74
CA SER A 71 -49.14 -8.32 -5.93
C SER A 71 -50.06 -7.11 -5.69
N VAL A 72 -51.17 -7.30 -4.95
CA VAL A 72 -52.06 -6.20 -4.54
C VAL A 72 -51.36 -5.26 -3.55
N PHE A 73 -50.53 -5.79 -2.65
CA PHE A 73 -49.76 -5.00 -1.70
C PHE A 73 -48.73 -4.09 -2.41
N ILE A 74 -47.97 -4.65 -3.34
CA ILE A 74 -46.93 -3.94 -4.09
C ILE A 74 -47.57 -2.90 -5.02
N SER A 75 -48.54 -3.30 -5.86
CA SER A 75 -49.23 -2.38 -6.78
C SER A 75 -50.02 -1.27 -6.07
N GLY A 76 -50.41 -1.48 -4.81
CA GLY A 76 -51.06 -0.48 -3.97
C GLY A 76 -50.11 0.50 -3.28
N GLY A 77 -48.79 0.33 -3.40
CA GLY A 77 -47.79 1.20 -2.77
C GLY A 77 -47.85 1.21 -1.24
N PHE A 78 -48.28 0.09 -0.63
CA PHE A 78 -48.54 0.05 0.81
C PHE A 78 -47.25 0.05 1.66
N ALA A 79 -46.11 -0.39 1.10
CA ALA A 79 -44.81 -0.33 1.76
C ALA A 79 -44.40 1.12 2.12
N VAL A 80 -44.79 2.11 1.32
CA VAL A 80 -44.52 3.54 1.59
C VAL A 80 -45.28 4.04 2.83
N LYS A 81 -46.37 3.38 3.22
CA LYS A 81 -47.21 3.78 4.36
C LYS A 81 -46.72 3.22 5.70
N LEU A 82 -45.58 2.52 5.73
CA LEU A 82 -45.03 1.96 6.96
C LEU A 82 -44.76 3.06 8.01
N PRO A 83 -45.15 2.86 9.28
CA PRO A 83 -45.08 3.90 10.31
C PRO A 83 -43.66 4.03 10.92
N VAL A 84 -42.67 4.37 10.10
CA VAL A 84 -41.24 4.45 10.47
C VAL A 84 -40.96 5.42 11.63
N GLY A 85 -41.81 6.43 11.82
CA GLY A 85 -41.71 7.39 12.92
C GLY A 85 -41.95 6.79 14.32
N ILE A 86 -42.65 5.65 14.42
CA ILE A 86 -43.01 5.05 15.72
C ILE A 86 -41.83 4.25 16.27
N LYS A 87 -41.19 4.77 17.34
CA LYS A 87 -39.96 4.21 17.94
C LYS A 87 -40.01 2.71 18.20
N GLY A 88 -41.14 2.18 18.68
CA GLY A 88 -41.30 0.77 19.00
C GLY A 88 -41.49 -0.17 17.81
N LEU A 89 -41.69 0.37 16.60
CA LEU A 89 -41.95 -0.39 15.38
C LEU A 89 -40.77 -0.43 14.41
N ARG A 90 -39.73 0.37 14.61
CA ARG A 90 -38.59 0.48 13.67
C ARG A 90 -37.93 -0.86 13.37
N LYS A 91 -37.62 -1.66 14.41
CA LYS A 91 -37.05 -3.00 14.25
C LYS A 91 -37.99 -3.97 13.54
N PRO A 92 -39.27 -4.11 13.95
CA PRO A 92 -40.27 -4.88 13.19
C PRO A 92 -40.42 -4.43 11.74
N ILE A 93 -40.33 -3.13 11.45
CA ILE A 93 -40.40 -2.60 10.09
C ILE A 93 -39.18 -3.04 9.28
N CYS A 94 -37.97 -3.01 9.86
CA CYS A 94 -36.79 -3.54 9.18
C CYS A 94 -36.94 -5.04 8.88
N ASP A 95 -37.47 -5.82 9.83
CA ASP A 95 -37.70 -7.27 9.64
C ASP A 95 -38.77 -7.52 8.56
N PHE A 96 -39.81 -6.67 8.53
CA PHE A 96 -40.84 -6.69 7.49
C PHE A 96 -40.24 -6.39 6.11
N LEU A 97 -39.43 -5.33 5.98
CA LEU A 97 -38.79 -4.96 4.71
C LEU A 97 -37.84 -6.05 4.22
N TYR A 98 -37.08 -6.68 5.13
CA TYR A 98 -36.26 -7.85 4.80
C TYR A 98 -37.12 -8.99 4.23
N SER A 99 -38.23 -9.32 4.90
CA SER A 99 -39.14 -10.37 4.43
C SER A 99 -39.80 -10.00 3.10
N LEU A 100 -40.02 -8.72 2.82
CA LEU A 100 -40.58 -8.26 1.56
C LEU A 100 -39.57 -8.41 0.42
N MET A 101 -38.30 -8.00 0.65
CA MET A 101 -37.19 -8.19 -0.30
C MET A 101 -36.95 -9.66 -0.64
N LEU A 102 -37.11 -10.57 0.33
CA LEU A 102 -37.00 -12.02 0.11
C LEU A 102 -38.04 -12.58 -0.87
N LYS A 103 -39.21 -11.94 -0.96
CA LYS A 103 -40.33 -12.37 -1.81
C LYS A 103 -40.30 -11.69 -3.17
N ASP A 104 -40.02 -10.40 -3.19
CA ASP A 104 -39.89 -9.61 -4.41
C ASP A 104 -38.92 -8.45 -4.19
N ILE A 105 -37.77 -8.48 -4.86
CA ILE A 105 -36.75 -7.42 -4.76
C ILE A 105 -37.25 -6.09 -5.32
N ASN A 106 -38.19 -6.12 -6.27
CA ASN A 106 -38.78 -4.94 -6.91
C ASN A 106 -39.86 -4.27 -6.06
N SER A 107 -40.23 -4.89 -4.92
CA SER A 107 -41.10 -4.26 -3.92
C SER A 107 -40.47 -3.04 -3.23
N ILE A 108 -39.15 -2.86 -3.40
CA ILE A 108 -38.38 -1.73 -2.87
C ILE A 108 -38.12 -0.74 -3.99
N ASP A 109 -39.12 0.09 -4.27
CA ASP A 109 -39.03 1.18 -5.22
C ASP A 109 -38.42 2.45 -4.60
N THR A 110 -38.31 3.50 -5.41
CA THR A 110 -37.79 4.81 -4.99
C THR A 110 -38.57 5.43 -3.82
N ASP A 111 -39.89 5.22 -3.74
CA ASP A 111 -40.71 5.80 -2.68
C ASP A 111 -40.49 5.05 -1.35
N VAL A 112 -40.31 3.73 -1.40
CA VAL A 112 -39.93 2.93 -0.22
C VAL A 112 -38.52 3.29 0.27
N VAL A 113 -37.61 3.62 -0.65
CA VAL A 113 -36.27 4.12 -0.32
C VAL A 113 -36.32 5.42 0.51
N GLU A 114 -37.31 6.29 0.33
CA GLU A 114 -37.46 7.49 1.18
C GLU A 114 -37.72 7.13 2.66
N ASN A 115 -38.49 6.07 2.91
CA ASN A 115 -38.68 5.55 4.28
C ASN A 115 -37.38 4.99 4.85
N MET A 116 -36.52 4.39 4.01
CA MET A 116 -35.22 3.88 4.43
C MET A 116 -34.31 4.99 4.93
N ILE A 117 -34.34 6.19 4.33
CA ILE A 117 -33.56 7.34 4.81
C ILE A 117 -33.86 7.63 6.29
N THR A 118 -35.14 7.65 6.65
CA THR A 118 -35.55 7.83 8.06
C THR A 118 -35.04 6.70 8.94
N LEU A 119 -35.12 5.46 8.49
CA LEU A 119 -34.63 4.30 9.23
C LEU A 119 -33.11 4.28 9.38
N ILE A 120 -32.33 4.79 8.42
CA ILE A 120 -30.86 4.87 8.50
C ILE A 120 -30.44 5.67 9.72
N HIS A 121 -31.09 6.80 10.00
CA HIS A 121 -30.76 7.61 11.18
C HIS A 121 -31.18 6.97 12.50
N LEU A 122 -32.08 5.98 12.49
CA LEU A 122 -32.73 5.46 13.70
C LEU A 122 -32.30 4.02 14.03
N GLU A 123 -32.01 3.19 13.03
CA GLU A 123 -31.57 1.79 13.11
C GLU A 123 -30.50 1.49 12.03
N PRO A 124 -29.37 2.24 11.99
CA PRO A 124 -28.39 2.16 10.90
C PRO A 124 -27.85 0.74 10.67
N SER A 125 -27.55 -0.02 11.73
CA SER A 125 -27.03 -1.39 11.61
C SER A 125 -28.01 -2.32 10.88
N LYS A 126 -29.30 -2.28 11.22
CA LYS A 126 -30.32 -3.10 10.53
C LYS A 126 -30.50 -2.67 9.08
N VAL A 127 -30.52 -1.36 8.82
CA VAL A 127 -30.64 -0.87 7.44
C VAL A 127 -29.43 -1.25 6.60
N LEU A 128 -28.23 -1.22 7.17
CA LEU A 128 -27.03 -1.70 6.49
C LEU A 128 -27.14 -3.19 6.12
N THR A 129 -27.70 -4.02 7.01
CA THR A 129 -28.01 -5.43 6.69
C THR A 129 -29.02 -5.57 5.55
N LEU A 130 -30.05 -4.71 5.52
CA LEU A 130 -31.02 -4.68 4.42
C LEU A 130 -30.37 -4.32 3.09
N ILE A 131 -29.51 -3.29 3.09
CA ILE A 131 -28.75 -2.90 1.89
C ILE A 131 -27.81 -4.02 1.47
N ALA A 132 -27.13 -4.68 2.41
CA ALA A 132 -26.26 -5.82 2.11
C ALA A 132 -27.04 -6.94 1.42
N TYR A 133 -28.18 -7.35 1.98
CA TYR A 133 -29.03 -8.36 1.36
C TYR A 133 -29.55 -7.94 -0.02
N TYR A 134 -30.05 -6.71 -0.15
CA TYR A 134 -30.51 -6.17 -1.43
C TYR A 134 -29.38 -6.19 -2.47
N SER A 135 -28.17 -5.85 -2.05
CA SER A 135 -26.99 -5.80 -2.91
C SER A 135 -26.49 -7.18 -3.36
N GLU A 136 -26.88 -8.27 -2.69
CA GLU A 136 -26.56 -9.61 -3.17
C GLU A 136 -27.41 -9.99 -4.39
N ASN A 137 -28.59 -9.38 -4.53
CA ASN A 137 -29.61 -9.72 -5.53
C ASN A 137 -29.94 -8.54 -6.47
N PHE A 138 -29.13 -7.47 -6.47
CA PHE A 138 -29.48 -6.23 -7.18
C PHE A 138 -29.55 -6.40 -8.71
N GLU A 139 -28.94 -7.45 -9.27
CA GLU A 139 -29.02 -7.74 -10.71
C GLU A 139 -30.45 -8.15 -11.14
N ASP A 140 -31.28 -8.58 -10.19
CA ASP A 140 -32.70 -8.94 -10.41
C ASP A 140 -33.65 -7.75 -10.19
N ALA A 141 -33.13 -6.61 -9.71
CA ALA A 141 -33.91 -5.39 -9.49
C ALA A 141 -33.99 -4.52 -10.76
N ASP A 142 -35.17 -3.96 -11.02
CA ASP A 142 -35.44 -3.09 -12.17
C ASP A 142 -34.58 -1.82 -12.15
N ASP A 143 -34.47 -1.18 -10.98
CA ASP A 143 -33.56 -0.07 -10.73
C ASP A 143 -32.88 -0.21 -9.35
N PRO A 144 -31.67 -0.78 -9.27
CA PRO A 144 -31.00 -1.04 -8.00
C PRO A 144 -30.37 0.21 -7.37
N TRP A 145 -30.22 1.30 -8.13
CA TRP A 145 -29.39 2.43 -7.72
C TRP A 145 -29.97 3.26 -6.59
N PRO A 146 -31.28 3.56 -6.52
CA PRO A 146 -31.85 4.33 -5.41
C PRO A 146 -31.50 3.74 -4.04
N MET A 147 -31.58 2.42 -3.91
CA MET A 147 -31.27 1.71 -2.67
C MET A 147 -29.76 1.67 -2.40
N LEU A 148 -28.93 1.36 -3.40
CA LEU A 148 -27.48 1.29 -3.23
C LEU A 148 -26.84 2.67 -2.98
N ASP A 149 -27.40 3.73 -3.55
CA ASP A 149 -26.89 5.09 -3.39
C ASP A 149 -27.16 5.68 -2.00
N LEU A 150 -28.01 5.03 -1.19
CA LEU A 150 -28.13 5.33 0.25
C LEU A 150 -26.80 5.18 0.98
N LEU A 151 -25.95 4.23 0.54
CA LEU A 151 -24.60 4.03 1.09
C LEU A 151 -23.77 5.30 0.98
N PHE A 152 -24.00 6.16 -0.02
CA PHE A 152 -23.21 7.37 -0.23
C PHE A 152 -23.95 8.63 0.24
N THR A 153 -25.22 8.76 -0.13
CA THR A 153 -26.06 9.95 0.13
C THR A 153 -26.40 10.11 1.60
N ASN A 154 -26.57 9.01 2.33
CA ASN A 154 -26.94 8.96 3.75
C ASN A 154 -25.91 8.18 4.57
N SER A 155 -24.63 8.36 4.25
CA SER A 155 -23.50 7.60 4.80
C SER A 155 -23.23 7.86 6.28
N GLU A 156 -23.48 9.08 6.78
CA GLU A 156 -23.02 9.53 8.10
C GLU A 156 -23.37 8.57 9.25
N PRO A 157 -24.60 8.01 9.35
CA PRO A 157 -24.93 7.06 10.42
C PRO A 157 -24.19 5.72 10.33
N PHE A 158 -23.66 5.36 9.15
CA PHE A 158 -22.83 4.17 8.97
C PHE A 158 -21.35 4.44 9.26
N GLU A 159 -20.92 5.70 9.29
CA GLU A 159 -19.53 6.09 9.57
C GLU A 159 -19.20 6.03 11.08
N GLY A 160 -20.17 5.72 11.94
CA GLY A 160 -19.98 5.59 13.40
C GLY A 160 -19.14 4.36 13.79
N PRO A 161 -18.39 4.41 14.91
CA PRO A 161 -17.40 3.39 15.28
C PRO A 161 -17.98 1.97 15.42
N ASP A 162 -19.25 1.84 15.83
CA ASP A 162 -19.91 0.54 16.02
C ASP A 162 -20.35 -0.13 14.70
N ILE A 163 -20.37 0.61 13.58
CA ILE A 163 -20.96 0.18 12.30
C ILE A 163 -19.96 0.34 11.13
N ALA A 164 -18.96 1.19 11.30
CA ALA A 164 -17.99 1.52 10.26
C ALA A 164 -17.29 0.29 9.68
N GLU A 165 -16.96 -0.71 10.51
CA GLU A 165 -16.37 -1.98 10.06
C GLU A 165 -17.28 -2.70 9.06
N ASP A 166 -18.53 -2.96 9.43
CA ASP A 166 -19.51 -3.65 8.58
C ASP A 166 -19.77 -2.85 7.30
N TYR A 167 -19.85 -1.52 7.42
CA TYR A 167 -20.09 -0.63 6.30
C TYR A 167 -18.92 -0.64 5.30
N ILE A 168 -17.69 -0.48 5.77
CA ILE A 168 -16.48 -0.53 4.93
C ILE A 168 -16.34 -1.93 4.31
N SER A 169 -16.68 -2.99 5.05
CA SER A 169 -16.64 -4.37 4.57
C SER A 169 -17.65 -4.60 3.45
N LEU A 170 -18.88 -4.08 3.58
CA LEU A 170 -19.88 -4.13 2.52
C LEU A 170 -19.39 -3.40 1.26
N LEU A 171 -18.88 -2.16 1.38
CA LEU A 171 -18.33 -1.44 0.23
C LEU A 171 -17.19 -2.20 -0.46
N THR A 172 -16.31 -2.81 0.33
CA THR A 172 -15.20 -3.63 -0.17
C THR A 172 -15.73 -4.86 -0.91
N HIS A 173 -16.70 -5.56 -0.32
CA HIS A 173 -17.36 -6.72 -0.91
C HIS A 173 -17.99 -6.37 -2.26
N LEU A 174 -18.75 -5.27 -2.31
CA LEU A 174 -19.42 -4.82 -3.53
C LEU A 174 -18.44 -4.52 -4.66
N VAL A 175 -17.36 -3.81 -4.35
CA VAL A 175 -16.30 -3.54 -5.34
C VAL A 175 -15.62 -4.83 -5.81
N LYS A 176 -15.37 -5.80 -4.93
CA LYS A 176 -14.65 -7.03 -5.27
C LYS A 176 -15.47 -8.00 -6.11
N ASN A 177 -16.75 -8.14 -5.81
CA ASN A 177 -17.56 -9.22 -6.38
C ASN A 177 -18.44 -8.75 -7.54
N TYR A 178 -18.87 -7.48 -7.56
CA TYR A 178 -19.86 -7.00 -8.54
C TYR A 178 -19.24 -6.01 -9.53
N LYS A 179 -19.05 -6.46 -10.77
CA LYS A 179 -18.38 -5.67 -11.83
C LYS A 179 -19.14 -4.40 -12.19
N ILE A 180 -20.48 -4.46 -12.22
CA ILE A 180 -21.34 -3.32 -12.54
C ILE A 180 -21.19 -2.25 -11.44
N PHE A 181 -21.37 -2.63 -10.18
CA PHE A 181 -21.17 -1.74 -9.04
C PHE A 181 -19.77 -1.11 -9.05
N ARG A 182 -18.72 -1.92 -9.25
CA ARG A 182 -17.35 -1.43 -9.38
C ARG A 182 -17.24 -0.35 -10.46
N ARG A 183 -17.75 -0.60 -11.66
CA ARG A 183 -17.65 0.35 -12.79
C ARG A 183 -18.33 1.68 -12.47
N GLU A 184 -19.52 1.63 -11.87
CA GLU A 184 -20.35 2.81 -11.66
C GLU A 184 -20.03 3.57 -10.36
N ARG A 185 -19.49 2.89 -9.33
CA ARG A 185 -19.39 3.44 -7.97
C ARG A 185 -18.01 3.40 -7.32
N ILE A 186 -16.99 2.77 -7.91
CA ILE A 186 -15.66 2.70 -7.26
C ILE A 186 -15.06 4.05 -6.91
N LYS A 187 -15.29 5.09 -7.72
CA LYS A 187 -14.85 6.46 -7.42
C LYS A 187 -15.53 7.02 -6.16
N HIS A 188 -16.82 6.73 -5.98
CA HIS A 188 -17.59 7.14 -4.80
C HIS A 188 -17.09 6.40 -3.56
N VAL A 189 -16.91 5.08 -3.66
CA VAL A 189 -16.31 4.26 -2.60
C VAL A 189 -14.94 4.80 -2.17
N TRP A 190 -14.04 5.06 -3.12
CA TRP A 190 -12.73 5.61 -2.83
C TRP A 190 -12.83 6.96 -2.09
N LYS A 191 -13.66 7.88 -2.58
CA LYS A 191 -13.85 9.21 -1.98
C LYS A 191 -14.41 9.12 -0.55
N HIS A 192 -15.38 8.25 -0.31
CA HIS A 192 -15.96 8.07 1.03
C HIS A 192 -14.98 7.42 2.00
N VAL A 193 -14.33 6.33 1.61
CA VAL A 193 -13.36 5.64 2.48
C VAL A 193 -12.17 6.55 2.80
N THR A 194 -11.70 7.34 1.84
CA THR A 194 -10.64 8.34 2.11
C THR A 194 -11.10 9.49 3.00
N LYS A 195 -12.37 9.89 2.95
CA LYS A 195 -12.94 10.85 3.93
C LYS A 195 -12.97 10.23 5.34
N MET A 196 -13.35 8.96 5.46
CA MET A 196 -13.41 8.26 6.75
C MET A 196 -12.04 8.08 7.43
N LEU A 197 -10.93 8.17 6.68
CA LEU A 197 -9.59 8.25 7.26
C LEU A 197 -9.40 9.46 8.20
N GLN A 198 -10.28 10.46 8.18
CA GLN A 198 -10.25 11.58 9.13
C GLN A 198 -10.82 11.24 10.52
N SER A 199 -11.35 10.01 10.70
CA SER A 199 -11.88 9.53 11.98
C SER A 199 -10.87 9.64 13.13
N LEU A 200 -11.38 9.68 14.35
CA LEU A 200 -10.58 9.58 15.58
C LEU A 200 -10.45 8.14 16.06
N ASP A 201 -11.28 7.23 15.54
CA ASP A 201 -11.27 5.82 15.88
C ASP A 201 -10.23 5.04 15.05
N LEU A 202 -9.30 4.38 15.75
CA LEU A 202 -8.19 3.66 15.11
C LEU A 202 -8.67 2.41 14.36
N GLU A 203 -9.71 1.73 14.83
CA GLU A 203 -10.26 0.56 14.13
C GLU A 203 -10.89 0.97 12.80
N THR A 204 -11.70 2.03 12.78
CA THR A 204 -12.25 2.61 11.55
C THR A 204 -11.13 2.94 10.54
N ILE A 205 -10.08 3.64 10.97
CA ILE A 205 -8.94 3.98 10.10
C ILE A 205 -8.27 2.70 9.56
N ARG A 206 -8.12 1.67 10.40
CA ARG A 206 -7.54 0.38 10.01
C ARG A 206 -8.36 -0.28 8.90
N PHE A 207 -9.68 -0.37 9.06
CA PHE A 207 -10.57 -0.91 8.04
C PHE A 207 -10.54 -0.08 6.76
N CYS A 208 -10.44 1.25 6.86
CA CYS A 208 -10.27 2.10 5.67
C CYS A 208 -9.01 1.73 4.88
N TYR A 209 -7.85 1.55 5.53
CA TYR A 209 -6.62 1.14 4.81
C TYR A 209 -6.73 -0.27 4.21
N ILE A 210 -7.39 -1.20 4.89
CA ILE A 210 -7.65 -2.55 4.34
C ILE A 210 -8.52 -2.45 3.09
N CYS A 211 -9.61 -1.70 3.15
CA CYS A 211 -10.49 -1.44 2.01
C CYS A 211 -9.72 -0.79 0.86
N LEU A 212 -8.99 0.30 1.12
CA LEU A 212 -8.20 1.02 0.12
C LEU A 212 -7.18 0.10 -0.58
N THR A 213 -6.55 -0.81 0.17
CA THR A 213 -5.62 -1.81 -0.36
C THR A 213 -6.30 -2.78 -1.34
N GLU A 214 -7.54 -3.19 -1.03
CA GLU A 214 -8.29 -4.10 -1.88
C GLU A 214 -8.83 -3.38 -3.12
N ILE A 215 -9.39 -2.19 -2.98
CA ILE A 215 -10.02 -1.46 -4.09
C ILE A 215 -8.99 -0.78 -5.01
N SER A 216 -7.78 -0.45 -4.53
CA SER A 216 -6.72 0.14 -5.37
C SER A 216 -6.30 -0.78 -6.52
N LYS A 217 -6.55 -2.08 -6.40
CA LYS A 217 -6.31 -3.06 -7.48
C LYS A 217 -7.16 -2.78 -8.73
N TYR A 218 -8.26 -2.06 -8.55
CA TYR A 218 -9.27 -1.76 -9.58
C TYR A 218 -9.42 -0.25 -9.87
N TYR A 219 -8.84 0.63 -9.04
CA TYR A 219 -8.95 2.08 -9.19
C TYR A 219 -7.59 2.78 -9.06
N GLU A 220 -6.93 3.00 -10.19
CA GLU A 220 -5.59 3.58 -10.26
C GLU A 220 -5.59 5.11 -10.17
N GLN A 221 -6.73 5.76 -10.44
CA GLN A 221 -6.84 7.22 -10.35
C GLN A 221 -7.10 7.74 -8.93
N GLY A 222 -7.08 6.84 -7.93
CA GLY A 222 -7.30 7.18 -6.53
C GLY A 222 -6.22 8.13 -6.00
N THR A 223 -6.65 9.17 -5.29
CA THR A 223 -5.76 10.08 -4.57
C THR A 223 -5.97 9.96 -3.07
N ILE A 224 -4.89 10.11 -2.31
CA ILE A 224 -4.88 10.10 -0.85
C ILE A 224 -3.90 11.16 -0.34
N ASP A 225 -4.27 11.85 0.73
CA ASP A 225 -3.41 12.87 1.32
C ASP A 225 -2.19 12.22 2.02
N PRO A 226 -0.94 12.45 1.55
CA PRO A 226 0.24 11.91 2.21
C PRO A 226 0.45 12.45 3.62
N LEU A 227 -0.09 13.63 3.96
CA LEU A 227 -0.02 14.18 5.31
C LEU A 227 -0.88 13.38 6.29
N LEU A 228 -2.01 12.86 5.82
CA LEU A 228 -2.89 12.00 6.61
C LEU A 228 -2.21 10.66 6.90
N ILE A 229 -1.57 10.05 5.89
CA ILE A 229 -0.76 8.84 6.07
C ILE A 229 0.36 9.09 7.08
N LYS A 230 1.10 10.20 6.93
CA LYS A 230 2.15 10.60 7.88
C LYS A 230 1.61 10.76 9.30
N LYS A 231 0.40 11.32 9.48
CA LYS A 231 -0.25 11.44 10.79
C LYS A 231 -0.52 10.06 11.38
N HIS A 232 -1.07 9.13 10.60
CA HIS A 232 -1.44 7.79 11.05
C HIS A 232 -0.23 6.88 11.33
N LEU A 233 0.88 7.07 10.61
CA LEU A 233 2.15 6.38 10.88
C LEU A 233 2.72 6.66 12.28
N LYS A 234 2.21 7.66 13.02
CA LYS A 234 2.56 7.86 14.44
C LYS A 234 1.96 6.78 15.35
N SER A 235 0.93 6.07 14.90
CA SER A 235 0.29 4.98 15.64
C SER A 235 0.86 3.64 15.19
N GLU A 236 1.50 2.91 16.11
CA GLU A 236 2.10 1.60 15.81
C GLU A 236 1.05 0.57 15.36
N ASP A 237 -0.15 0.62 15.93
CA ASP A 237 -1.28 -0.26 15.58
C ASP A 237 -1.70 -0.16 14.10
N LEU A 238 -1.40 0.96 13.44
CA LEU A 238 -1.75 1.20 12.04
C LEU A 238 -0.59 0.87 11.08
N HIS A 239 0.62 0.60 11.58
CA HIS A 239 1.79 0.40 10.72
C HIS A 239 1.57 -0.71 9.70
N GLN A 240 1.09 -1.88 10.15
CA GLN A 240 0.92 -3.03 9.25
C GLN A 240 -0.01 -2.70 8.07
N VAL A 241 -1.19 -2.16 8.35
CA VAL A 241 -2.19 -1.85 7.30
C VAL A 241 -1.76 -0.71 6.39
N ILE A 242 -1.07 0.32 6.92
CA ILE A 242 -0.55 1.42 6.11
C ILE A 242 0.58 0.93 5.20
N LEU A 243 1.52 0.15 5.72
CA LEU A 243 2.62 -0.38 4.91
C LEU A 243 2.10 -1.34 3.83
N SER A 244 1.13 -2.20 4.16
CA SER A 244 0.45 -3.05 3.17
C SER A 244 -0.22 -2.23 2.07
N PHE A 245 -0.92 -1.16 2.43
CA PHE A 245 -1.51 -0.24 1.45
C PHE A 245 -0.45 0.40 0.54
N LEU A 246 0.63 0.94 1.10
CA LEU A 246 1.68 1.61 0.31
C LEU A 246 2.44 0.64 -0.61
N ILE A 247 2.58 -0.63 -0.23
CA ILE A 247 3.18 -1.67 -1.10
C ILE A 247 2.24 -2.04 -2.24
N MET A 248 0.95 -2.20 -1.94
CA MET A 248 -0.01 -2.83 -2.85
C MET A 248 -0.81 -1.84 -3.70
N THR A 249 -0.80 -0.56 -3.34
CA THR A 249 -1.52 0.46 -4.09
C THR A 249 -0.97 0.59 -5.52
N LYS A 250 -1.90 0.66 -6.48
CA LYS A 250 -1.61 0.97 -7.88
C LYS A 250 -1.86 2.44 -8.23
N THR A 251 -2.19 3.26 -7.24
CA THR A 251 -2.37 4.68 -7.44
C THR A 251 -1.07 5.36 -7.84
N ASP A 252 -1.16 6.54 -8.47
CA ASP A 252 0.02 7.30 -8.87
C ASP A 252 0.94 7.52 -7.66
N ARG A 253 2.17 7.00 -7.73
CA ARG A 253 3.12 7.07 -6.62
C ARG A 253 3.61 8.48 -6.36
N SER A 254 3.57 9.39 -7.34
CA SER A 254 4.04 10.77 -7.18
C SER A 254 3.43 11.48 -5.95
N GLN A 255 2.19 11.13 -5.60
CA GLN A 255 1.50 11.67 -4.42
C GLN A 255 2.22 11.36 -3.09
N PHE A 256 3.09 10.35 -3.04
CA PHE A 256 3.84 9.95 -1.85
C PHE A 256 5.24 10.61 -1.77
N ALA A 257 5.56 11.58 -2.65
CA ALA A 257 6.84 12.29 -2.64
C ALA A 257 7.06 13.22 -1.42
N ASN A 258 6.10 13.31 -0.50
CA ASN A 258 6.19 14.13 0.70
C ASN A 258 7.39 13.71 1.59
N GLN A 259 8.37 14.60 1.76
CA GLN A 259 9.57 14.35 2.59
C GLN A 259 9.24 13.98 4.05
N GLY A 260 8.14 14.52 4.59
CA GLY A 260 7.70 14.22 5.95
C GLY A 260 7.18 12.78 6.11
N LEU A 261 6.48 12.26 5.09
CA LEU A 261 6.06 10.87 5.01
C LEU A 261 7.28 9.95 4.88
N LEU A 262 8.19 10.26 3.94
CA LEU A 262 9.42 9.50 3.70
C LEU A 262 10.30 9.42 4.96
N SER A 263 10.45 10.54 5.66
CA SER A 263 11.17 10.58 6.95
C SER A 263 10.50 9.73 8.03
N GLY A 264 9.17 9.69 8.06
CA GLY A 264 8.41 8.81 8.96
C GLY A 264 8.65 7.33 8.64
N LEU A 265 8.60 6.96 7.36
CA LEU A 265 8.87 5.61 6.89
C LEU A 265 10.31 5.16 7.21
N ILE A 266 11.30 6.04 7.07
CA ILE A 266 12.70 5.75 7.46
C ILE A 266 12.82 5.40 8.94
N LYS A 267 12.12 6.13 9.82
CA LYS A 267 12.13 5.83 11.26
C LYS A 267 11.58 4.44 11.55
N ILE A 268 10.50 4.06 10.86
CA ILE A 268 9.87 2.74 11.01
C ILE A 268 10.76 1.65 10.38
N ALA A 269 11.41 1.94 9.25
CA ALA A 269 12.30 1.02 8.55
C ALA A 269 13.53 0.58 9.36
N ALA A 270 13.93 1.34 10.37
CA ALA A 270 14.99 0.94 11.30
C ALA A 270 14.65 -0.33 12.09
N HIS A 271 13.35 -0.65 12.24
CA HIS A 271 12.88 -1.78 13.03
C HIS A 271 11.88 -2.69 12.28
N ASN A 272 11.45 -2.29 11.07
CA ASN A 272 10.45 -3.02 10.30
C ASN A 272 10.86 -3.15 8.83
N ILE A 273 11.13 -4.38 8.39
CA ILE A 273 11.53 -4.68 7.01
C ILE A 273 10.49 -4.26 5.96
N ASN A 274 9.20 -4.31 6.29
CA ASN A 274 8.14 -3.92 5.35
C ASN A 274 8.21 -2.42 5.05
N ALA A 275 8.63 -1.58 6.00
CA ALA A 275 8.84 -0.16 5.74
C ALA A 275 10.06 0.08 4.83
N THR A 276 11.12 -0.73 4.95
CA THR A 276 12.22 -0.68 3.96
C THR A 276 11.74 -1.09 2.57
N LEU A 277 10.90 -2.13 2.47
CA LEU A 277 10.30 -2.55 1.19
C LEU A 277 9.41 -1.46 0.59
N VAL A 278 8.58 -0.78 1.40
CA VAL A 278 7.82 0.40 0.96
C VAL A 278 8.75 1.46 0.39
N LEU A 279 9.84 1.80 1.08
CA LEU A 279 10.79 2.81 0.61
C LEU A 279 11.43 2.41 -0.73
N MET A 280 11.81 1.14 -0.89
CA MET A 280 12.35 0.62 -2.16
C MET A 280 11.32 0.71 -3.28
N GLU A 281 10.07 0.35 -3.01
CA GLU A 281 9.00 0.34 -4.00
C GLU A 281 8.58 1.75 -4.40
N LEU A 282 8.51 2.69 -3.46
CA LEU A 282 8.25 4.10 -3.74
C LEU A 282 9.43 4.75 -4.49
N ALA A 283 10.67 4.37 -4.17
CA ALA A 283 11.88 4.86 -4.83
C ALA A 283 12.04 4.42 -6.29
N THR A 284 11.15 3.60 -6.85
CA THR A 284 11.10 3.38 -8.30
C THR A 284 10.65 4.64 -9.05
N ASN A 285 9.93 5.54 -8.37
CA ASN A 285 9.59 6.86 -8.89
C ASN A 285 10.80 7.82 -8.77
N PRO A 286 11.22 8.50 -9.86
CA PRO A 286 12.40 9.37 -9.86
C PRO A 286 12.34 10.57 -8.90
N GLU A 287 11.15 11.13 -8.64
CA GLU A 287 10.98 12.26 -7.72
C GLU A 287 11.16 11.79 -6.28
N ILE A 288 10.52 10.67 -5.92
CA ILE A 288 10.68 10.06 -4.60
C ILE A 288 12.13 9.64 -4.35
N ALA A 289 12.78 9.04 -5.35
CA ALA A 289 14.18 8.63 -5.25
C ALA A 289 15.10 9.83 -4.99
N GLN A 290 14.82 10.99 -5.56
CA GLN A 290 15.58 12.21 -5.29
C GLN A 290 15.29 12.74 -3.89
N ASN A 291 14.02 12.80 -3.49
CA ASN A 291 13.63 13.25 -2.16
C ASN A 291 14.22 12.36 -1.07
N LEU A 292 14.24 11.03 -1.25
CA LEU A 292 14.88 10.09 -0.33
C LEU A 292 16.40 10.27 -0.28
N ALA A 293 17.06 10.41 -1.43
CA ALA A 293 18.50 10.63 -1.48
C ALA A 293 18.93 11.92 -0.76
N SER A 294 18.07 12.94 -0.78
CA SER A 294 18.31 14.24 -0.12
C SER A 294 18.02 14.24 1.39
N LEU A 295 17.50 13.15 1.97
CA LEU A 295 17.30 13.07 3.41
C LEU A 295 18.63 12.76 4.11
N ASN A 296 18.89 13.43 5.23
CA ASN A 296 20.09 13.22 6.04
C ASN A 296 19.89 12.14 7.11
N GLY A 297 20.96 11.48 7.50
CA GLY A 297 21.04 10.62 8.68
C GLY A 297 20.38 9.26 8.52
N TRP A 298 19.94 8.84 7.33
CA TRP A 298 19.26 7.55 7.15
C TRP A 298 20.19 6.44 6.67
N ILE A 299 21.23 6.77 5.93
CA ILE A 299 22.11 5.77 5.32
C ILE A 299 22.95 5.03 6.38
N LEU A 300 23.20 5.66 7.53
CA LEU A 300 23.94 5.04 8.64
C LEU A 300 23.03 4.31 9.63
N LYS A 301 21.69 4.39 9.51
CA LYS A 301 20.74 3.89 10.53
C LYS A 301 20.51 2.38 10.55
N LYS A 302 20.99 1.63 9.55
CA LYS A 302 20.68 0.19 9.33
C LYS A 302 19.17 -0.07 9.24
N LEU A 303 18.62 -0.26 8.05
CA LEU A 303 17.17 -0.23 7.81
C LEU A 303 16.59 -1.59 7.37
N PRO A 304 16.28 -2.55 8.25
CA PRO A 304 16.71 -2.67 9.65
C PRO A 304 18.15 -3.23 9.75
N THR A 305 18.68 -3.76 8.65
CA THR A 305 20.06 -4.24 8.54
C THR A 305 20.88 -3.36 7.60
N VAL A 306 22.21 -3.49 7.67
CA VAL A 306 23.13 -2.83 6.72
C VAL A 306 22.83 -3.28 5.27
N ASN A 307 22.51 -4.56 5.08
CA ASN A 307 22.20 -5.12 3.77
C ASN A 307 20.91 -4.54 3.19
N ASP A 308 19.91 -4.32 4.02
CA ASP A 308 18.65 -3.72 3.57
C ASP A 308 18.80 -2.23 3.27
N THR A 309 19.64 -1.50 4.03
CA THR A 309 20.07 -0.15 3.64
C THR A 309 20.79 -0.16 2.30
N LEU A 310 21.73 -1.10 2.08
CA LEU A 310 22.45 -1.21 0.81
C LEU A 310 21.50 -1.48 -0.35
N ARG A 311 20.50 -2.35 -0.17
CA ARG A 311 19.46 -2.60 -1.18
C ARG A 311 18.70 -1.32 -1.54
N LEU A 312 18.33 -0.51 -0.55
CA LEU A 312 17.67 0.77 -0.80
C LEU A 312 18.59 1.74 -1.56
N VAL A 313 19.86 1.84 -1.15
CA VAL A 313 20.88 2.62 -1.88
C VAL A 313 21.01 2.15 -3.32
N LEU A 314 21.04 0.83 -3.58
CA LEU A 314 21.10 0.26 -4.93
C LEU A 314 19.87 0.65 -5.78
N VAL A 315 18.67 0.71 -5.17
CA VAL A 315 17.47 1.20 -5.84
C VAL A 315 17.61 2.67 -6.22
N LEU A 316 18.06 3.53 -5.29
CA LEU A 316 18.29 4.95 -5.57
C LEU A 316 19.34 5.16 -6.66
N PHE A 317 20.40 4.33 -6.68
CA PHE A 317 21.44 4.35 -7.70
C PHE A 317 20.95 3.98 -9.11
N LYS A 318 19.70 3.55 -9.31
CA LYS A 318 19.14 3.42 -10.67
C LYS A 318 19.03 4.78 -11.36
N SER A 319 18.72 5.85 -10.62
CA SER A 319 18.61 7.23 -11.15
C SER A 319 19.95 7.96 -11.16
N LYS A 320 20.29 8.61 -12.28
CA LYS A 320 21.51 9.45 -12.38
C LYS A 320 21.46 10.67 -11.45
N ALA A 321 20.28 11.22 -11.20
CA ALA A 321 20.12 12.38 -10.31
C ALA A 321 20.42 11.99 -8.85
N SER A 322 19.82 10.90 -8.36
CA SER A 322 20.06 10.38 -7.02
C SER A 322 21.53 9.98 -6.77
N ARG A 323 22.24 9.47 -7.79
CA ARG A 323 23.69 9.21 -7.68
C ARG A 323 24.49 10.46 -7.32
N LYS A 324 24.18 11.59 -7.97
CA LYS A 324 24.88 12.86 -7.71
C LYS A 324 24.63 13.34 -6.29
N ILE A 325 23.37 13.25 -5.84
CA ILE A 325 22.98 13.63 -4.48
C ILE A 325 23.69 12.77 -3.44
N LEU A 326 23.70 11.44 -3.62
CA LEU A 326 24.37 10.51 -2.70
C LEU A 326 25.89 10.70 -2.71
N ALA A 327 26.51 10.97 -3.86
CA ALA A 327 27.95 11.25 -3.94
C ALA A 327 28.36 12.53 -3.22
N GLN A 328 27.44 13.49 -3.05
CA GLN A 328 27.67 14.73 -2.32
C GLN A 328 27.36 14.58 -0.82
N SER A 329 26.85 13.44 -0.38
CA SER A 329 26.55 13.18 1.03
C SER A 329 27.80 12.80 1.81
N GLU A 330 28.06 13.50 2.92
CA GLU A 330 29.16 13.19 3.84
C GLU A 330 29.01 11.81 4.50
N GLU A 331 27.78 11.28 4.58
CA GLU A 331 27.50 9.98 5.19
C GLU A 331 27.78 8.81 4.23
N PHE A 332 27.82 9.07 2.93
CA PHE A 332 27.96 8.02 1.93
C PHE A 332 29.32 7.31 2.00
N PRO A 333 30.48 8.01 2.09
CA PRO A 333 31.77 7.37 2.33
C PRO A 333 31.81 6.52 3.61
N GLN A 334 31.23 7.04 4.70
CA GLN A 334 31.16 6.33 5.99
C GLN A 334 30.32 5.05 5.88
N PHE A 335 29.22 5.10 5.12
CA PHE A 335 28.40 3.93 4.85
C PHE A 335 29.15 2.87 4.04
N LEU A 336 29.88 3.27 3.00
CA LEU A 336 30.71 2.34 2.24
C LEU A 336 31.77 1.70 3.13
N GLN A 337 32.42 2.47 3.99
CA GLN A 337 33.39 1.95 4.96
C GLN A 337 32.75 0.92 5.89
N LEU A 338 31.55 1.19 6.40
CA LEU A 338 30.80 0.27 7.26
C LEU A 338 30.53 -1.07 6.56
N ILE A 339 30.15 -1.05 5.29
CA ILE A 339 29.91 -2.27 4.51
C ILE A 339 31.22 -3.02 4.25
N SER A 340 32.31 -2.32 3.91
CA SER A 340 33.61 -2.95 3.65
C SER A 340 34.11 -3.79 4.83
N LYS A 341 33.87 -3.33 6.06
CA LYS A 341 34.24 -4.06 7.30
C LYS A 341 33.60 -5.44 7.45
N THR A 342 32.53 -5.74 6.70
CA THR A 342 31.88 -7.07 6.73
C THR A 342 32.72 -8.15 6.06
N ARG A 343 33.75 -7.79 5.27
CA ARG A 343 34.64 -8.71 4.54
C ARG A 343 33.90 -9.73 3.67
N ASN A 344 32.71 -9.38 3.21
CA ASN A 344 31.93 -10.21 2.30
C ASN A 344 32.26 -9.86 0.85
N SER A 345 32.79 -10.82 0.09
CA SER A 345 33.23 -10.62 -1.30
C SER A 345 32.13 -10.10 -2.23
N SER A 346 30.89 -10.56 -2.05
CA SER A 346 29.74 -10.09 -2.82
C SER A 346 29.41 -8.62 -2.52
N LEU A 347 29.55 -8.21 -1.25
CA LEU A 347 29.34 -6.82 -0.84
C LEU A 347 30.47 -5.90 -1.33
N LEU A 348 31.72 -6.34 -1.28
CA LEU A 348 32.86 -5.60 -1.85
C LEU A 348 32.70 -5.40 -3.36
N SER A 349 32.26 -6.43 -4.08
CA SER A 349 31.93 -6.32 -5.51
C SER A 349 30.80 -5.32 -5.77
N ALA A 350 29.73 -5.34 -4.95
CA ALA A 350 28.64 -4.37 -5.05
C ALA A 350 29.10 -2.93 -4.79
N ILE A 351 29.94 -2.69 -3.78
CA ILE A 351 30.55 -1.38 -3.50
C ILE A 351 31.38 -0.91 -4.69
N CYS A 352 32.24 -1.78 -5.24
CA CYS A 352 33.02 -1.47 -6.44
C CYS A 352 32.12 -1.01 -7.59
N MET A 353 31.02 -1.74 -7.86
CA MET A 353 30.06 -1.34 -8.89
C MET A 353 29.37 0.00 -8.60
N LEU A 354 29.08 0.32 -7.34
CA LEU A 354 28.49 1.60 -6.93
C LEU A 354 29.45 2.76 -7.20
N VAL A 355 30.66 2.68 -6.65
CA VAL A 355 31.66 3.75 -6.75
C VAL A 355 32.05 3.98 -8.21
N ARG A 356 32.20 2.92 -9.01
CA ARG A 356 32.52 3.04 -10.44
C ARG A 356 31.48 3.82 -11.26
N ARG A 357 30.24 3.91 -10.77
CA ARG A 357 29.14 4.66 -11.42
C ARG A 357 29.05 6.12 -10.98
N LEU A 358 29.92 6.55 -10.06
CA LEU A 358 29.97 7.93 -9.61
C LEU A 358 30.80 8.82 -10.55
N PRO A 359 30.46 10.11 -10.62
CA PRO A 359 31.35 11.10 -11.21
C PRO A 359 32.57 11.26 -10.30
N ILE A 360 33.66 10.58 -10.66
CA ILE A 360 34.91 10.63 -9.90
C ILE A 360 35.53 12.02 -10.05
N SER A 361 35.79 12.68 -8.93
CA SER A 361 36.51 13.95 -8.81
C SER A 361 37.57 13.83 -7.71
N GLN A 362 38.56 14.73 -7.72
CA GLN A 362 39.56 14.80 -6.66
C GLN A 362 38.91 14.99 -5.29
N ASP A 363 37.87 15.81 -5.20
CA ASP A 363 37.14 16.06 -3.94
C ASP A 363 36.51 14.77 -3.41
N LEU A 364 35.81 14.01 -4.27
CA LEU A 364 35.18 12.75 -3.88
C LEU A 364 36.23 11.73 -3.42
N ILE A 365 37.34 11.61 -4.14
CA ILE A 365 38.43 10.69 -3.75
C ILE A 365 39.03 11.09 -2.41
N THR A 366 39.24 12.39 -2.20
CA THR A 366 39.76 12.91 -0.93
C THR A 366 38.80 12.58 0.21
N GLN A 367 37.49 12.77 0.02
CA GLN A 367 36.47 12.36 1.00
C GLN A 367 36.47 10.85 1.26
N LEU A 368 36.62 10.02 0.22
CA LEU A 368 36.71 8.57 0.36
C LEU A 368 37.96 8.16 1.15
N SER A 369 39.11 8.80 0.92
CA SER A 369 40.34 8.59 1.69
C SER A 369 40.19 9.06 3.14
N GLU A 370 39.76 10.30 3.37
CA GLU A 370 39.61 10.89 4.71
C GLU A 370 38.59 10.15 5.58
N SER A 371 37.55 9.56 4.98
CA SER A 371 36.61 8.69 5.69
C SER A 371 37.21 7.34 6.13
N GLY A 372 38.43 7.01 5.67
CA GLY A 372 39.07 5.71 5.85
C GLY A 372 38.42 4.59 5.05
N PHE A 373 37.58 4.92 4.04
CA PHE A 373 36.92 3.92 3.20
C PHE A 373 37.94 3.15 2.36
N ILE A 374 38.88 3.85 1.71
CA ILE A 374 39.83 3.23 0.77
C ILE A 374 40.71 2.21 1.50
N GLU A 375 41.36 2.61 2.59
CA GLU A 375 42.15 1.73 3.47
C GLU A 375 41.34 0.52 3.96
N THR A 376 40.11 0.75 4.43
CA THR A 376 39.25 -0.34 4.92
C THR A 376 38.85 -1.29 3.80
N PHE A 377 38.60 -0.79 2.59
CA PHE A 377 38.26 -1.62 1.43
C PHE A 377 39.45 -2.48 1.01
N TYR A 378 40.64 -1.88 0.91
CA TYR A 378 41.86 -2.57 0.49
C TYR A 378 42.22 -3.68 1.47
N SER A 379 42.31 -3.36 2.76
CA SER A 379 42.59 -4.34 3.81
C SER A 379 41.55 -5.47 3.87
N SER A 380 40.27 -5.16 3.60
CA SER A 380 39.22 -6.18 3.57
C SER A 380 39.34 -7.12 2.37
N ALA A 381 39.68 -6.59 1.19
CA ALA A 381 39.88 -7.38 -0.02
C ALA A 381 41.15 -8.24 0.05
N GLU A 382 42.24 -7.69 0.59
CA GLU A 382 43.49 -8.41 0.81
C GLU A 382 43.30 -9.54 1.85
N SER A 383 42.62 -9.25 2.96
CA SER A 383 42.41 -10.23 4.03
C SER A 383 41.55 -11.42 3.60
N SER A 384 40.62 -11.24 2.65
CA SER A 384 39.75 -12.33 2.21
C SER A 384 40.47 -13.31 1.27
N ARG A 385 41.51 -12.85 0.56
CA ARG A 385 42.32 -13.61 -0.41
C ARG A 385 41.50 -14.40 -1.45
N ASP A 386 40.27 -13.97 -1.72
CA ASP A 386 39.43 -14.59 -2.73
C ASP A 386 39.48 -13.78 -4.03
N GLU A 387 39.41 -14.49 -5.17
CA GLU A 387 39.53 -13.91 -6.50
C GLU A 387 38.49 -12.79 -6.75
N THR A 388 37.29 -12.90 -6.19
CA THR A 388 36.22 -11.91 -6.39
C THR A 388 36.53 -10.60 -5.68
N SER A 389 36.98 -10.65 -4.43
CA SER A 389 37.34 -9.46 -3.67
C SER A 389 38.58 -8.78 -4.24
N LEU A 390 39.61 -9.54 -4.61
CA LEU A 390 40.81 -9.00 -5.24
C LEU A 390 40.48 -8.39 -6.62
N HIS A 391 39.63 -9.02 -7.42
CA HIS A 391 39.17 -8.42 -8.68
C HIS A 391 38.39 -7.12 -8.46
N ALA A 392 37.52 -7.07 -7.44
CA ALA A 392 36.79 -5.85 -7.08
C ALA A 392 37.75 -4.73 -6.62
N PHE A 393 38.81 -5.07 -5.87
CA PHE A 393 39.89 -4.16 -5.53
C PHE A 393 40.57 -3.60 -6.78
N LEU A 394 41.02 -4.46 -7.70
CA LEU A 394 41.71 -4.02 -8.92
C LEU A 394 40.84 -3.03 -9.73
N LEU A 395 39.56 -3.36 -9.93
CA LEU A 395 38.62 -2.54 -10.69
C LEU A 395 38.26 -1.22 -10.00
N LEU A 396 38.16 -1.23 -8.67
CA LEU A 396 37.85 -0.02 -7.90
C LEU A 396 39.04 0.93 -7.92
N THR A 397 40.24 0.43 -7.59
CA THR A 397 41.47 1.21 -7.56
C THR A 397 41.73 1.84 -8.92
N ASP A 398 41.62 1.07 -10.00
CA ASP A 398 41.78 1.57 -11.38
C ASP A 398 40.88 2.77 -11.65
N ARG A 399 39.60 2.69 -11.24
CA ARG A 399 38.65 3.78 -11.42
C ARG A 399 38.93 4.99 -10.53
N LEU A 400 39.45 4.79 -9.32
CA LEU A 400 39.81 5.89 -8.44
C LEU A 400 41.03 6.65 -8.98
N LEU A 401 41.96 5.99 -9.69
CA LEU A 401 43.12 6.66 -10.28
C LEU A 401 42.74 7.77 -11.27
N ASP A 402 41.55 7.72 -11.88
CA ASP A 402 41.05 8.75 -12.80
C ASP A 402 40.85 10.12 -12.14
N GLY A 403 40.59 10.17 -10.83
CA GLY A 403 40.31 11.44 -10.14
C GLY A 403 41.50 12.04 -9.40
N GLY A 404 42.62 11.31 -9.30
CA GLY A 404 43.89 11.79 -8.74
C GLY A 404 44.43 10.94 -7.58
N TYR A 405 45.53 11.42 -6.99
CA TYR A 405 46.36 10.66 -6.05
C TYR A 405 45.83 10.68 -4.61
N VAL A 406 45.88 9.52 -3.93
CA VAL A 406 45.77 9.38 -2.47
C VAL A 406 46.85 8.46 -1.88
N PRO A 407 47.22 8.62 -0.59
CA PRO A 407 48.29 7.85 0.05
C PRO A 407 48.14 6.33 -0.05
N GLU A 408 46.91 5.81 0.05
CA GLU A 408 46.56 4.40 0.07
C GLU A 408 46.92 3.68 -1.24
N TYR A 409 47.15 4.42 -2.33
CA TYR A 409 47.65 3.83 -3.57
C TYR A 409 49.04 3.20 -3.43
N VAL A 410 49.81 3.59 -2.42
CA VAL A 410 51.09 2.93 -2.11
C VAL A 410 50.85 1.52 -1.57
N GLU A 411 49.86 1.34 -0.70
CA GLU A 411 49.44 0.01 -0.20
C GLU A 411 48.87 -0.84 -1.33
N ALA A 412 48.13 -0.22 -2.26
CA ALA A 412 47.66 -0.91 -3.45
C ALA A 412 48.80 -1.50 -4.29
N CYS A 413 49.99 -0.87 -4.30
CA CYS A 413 51.16 -1.41 -5.00
C CYS A 413 51.64 -2.71 -4.37
N ASP A 414 51.59 -2.85 -3.05
CA ASP A 414 51.97 -4.07 -2.33
C ASP A 414 51.04 -5.22 -2.73
N ILE A 415 49.72 -5.00 -2.66
CA ILE A 415 48.70 -5.99 -3.05
C ILE A 415 48.87 -6.40 -4.52
N VAL A 416 49.10 -5.44 -5.43
CA VAL A 416 49.31 -5.71 -6.84
C VAL A 416 50.57 -6.54 -7.08
N ALA A 417 51.69 -6.22 -6.41
CA ALA A 417 52.93 -6.98 -6.55
C ALA A 417 52.77 -8.42 -6.09
N ASP A 418 52.00 -8.67 -5.03
CA ASP A 418 51.71 -10.02 -4.55
C ASP A 418 50.85 -10.81 -5.56
N ILE A 419 49.81 -10.19 -6.14
CA ILE A 419 48.98 -10.81 -7.19
C ILE A 419 49.83 -11.18 -8.43
N LEU A 420 50.78 -10.33 -8.81
CA LEU A 420 51.67 -10.60 -9.96
C LEU A 420 52.59 -11.80 -9.70
N LYS A 421 53.01 -12.04 -8.46
CA LYS A 421 53.88 -13.17 -8.07
C LYS A 421 53.14 -14.51 -8.02
N GLU A 422 51.83 -14.50 -7.78
CA GLU A 422 51.03 -15.73 -7.65
C GLU A 422 50.64 -16.38 -9.00
N GLU A 423 50.86 -15.70 -10.13
CA GLU A 423 50.60 -16.20 -11.50
C GLU A 423 49.19 -16.82 -11.70
N GLY A 424 48.13 -16.03 -11.44
CA GLY A 424 46.73 -16.48 -11.54
C GLY A 424 45.86 -15.74 -12.58
N ASN A 425 44.55 -15.97 -12.53
CA ASN A 425 43.55 -15.31 -13.41
C ASN A 425 43.52 -13.77 -13.29
N LEU A 426 44.02 -13.23 -12.17
CA LEU A 426 44.07 -11.79 -11.91
C LEU A 426 45.33 -11.12 -12.47
N LEU A 427 46.24 -11.89 -13.07
CA LEU A 427 47.53 -11.43 -13.55
C LEU A 427 47.41 -10.28 -14.56
N GLU A 428 46.52 -10.42 -15.53
CA GLU A 428 46.31 -9.40 -16.57
C GLU A 428 45.70 -8.11 -15.99
N PRO A 429 44.58 -8.14 -15.24
CA PRO A 429 44.05 -6.95 -14.56
C PRO A 429 45.05 -6.27 -13.61
N ALA A 430 45.83 -7.05 -12.84
CA ALA A 430 46.85 -6.51 -11.95
C ALA A 430 47.98 -5.84 -12.73
N SER A 431 48.37 -6.41 -13.87
CA SER A 431 49.39 -5.83 -14.74
C SER A 431 48.95 -4.48 -15.30
N PHE A 432 47.69 -4.35 -15.73
CA PHE A 432 47.14 -3.07 -16.18
C PHE A 432 47.10 -2.03 -15.06
N LEU A 433 46.65 -2.42 -13.86
CA LEU A 433 46.62 -1.51 -12.73
C LEU A 433 48.03 -1.03 -12.33
N ALA A 434 49.05 -1.90 -12.39
CA ALA A 434 50.43 -1.53 -12.10
C ALA A 434 50.92 -0.40 -13.02
N VAL A 435 50.58 -0.44 -14.31
CA VAL A 435 50.90 0.63 -15.28
C VAL A 435 50.27 1.95 -14.86
N ASN A 436 48.98 1.93 -14.52
CA ASN A 436 48.24 3.14 -14.13
C ASN A 436 48.74 3.71 -12.80
N LEU A 437 49.09 2.85 -11.83
CA LEU A 437 49.73 3.27 -10.58
C LEU A 437 51.11 3.89 -10.82
N ALA A 438 51.91 3.36 -11.75
CA ALA A 438 53.25 3.88 -12.06
C ALA A 438 53.26 5.31 -12.64
N ALA A 439 52.11 5.83 -13.07
CA ALA A 439 51.97 7.25 -13.44
C ALA A 439 52.18 8.19 -12.24
N TYR A 440 51.97 7.70 -11.00
CA TYR A 440 52.14 8.46 -9.77
C TYR A 440 53.53 8.24 -9.17
N LYS A 441 54.31 9.31 -8.95
CA LYS A 441 55.72 9.25 -8.51
C LYS A 441 55.97 8.37 -7.27
N LYS A 442 55.08 8.44 -6.26
CA LYS A 442 55.22 7.64 -5.03
C LYS A 442 54.94 6.15 -5.29
N CYS A 443 53.89 5.84 -6.04
CA CYS A 443 53.56 4.47 -6.44
C CYS A 443 54.63 3.86 -7.34
N LYS A 444 55.13 4.63 -8.33
CA LYS A 444 56.27 4.26 -9.16
C LYS A 444 57.47 3.81 -8.34
N LYS A 445 57.87 4.63 -7.36
CA LYS A 445 59.00 4.30 -6.47
C LYS A 445 58.72 2.99 -5.71
N ARG A 446 57.51 2.84 -5.16
CA ARG A 446 57.12 1.64 -4.42
C ARG A 446 57.13 0.38 -5.30
N LEU A 447 56.61 0.45 -6.52
CA LEU A 447 56.60 -0.67 -7.46
C LEU A 447 58.01 -1.13 -7.85
N ILE A 448 58.97 -0.20 -7.98
CA ILE A 448 60.40 -0.54 -8.18
C ILE A 448 60.98 -1.20 -6.93
N GLU A 449 60.70 -0.68 -5.73
CA GLU A 449 61.12 -1.29 -4.47
C GLU A 449 60.59 -2.74 -4.29
N LEU A 450 59.46 -3.05 -4.93
CA LEU A 450 58.82 -4.37 -4.93
C LEU A 450 59.27 -5.28 -6.10
N GLU A 451 60.25 -4.85 -6.89
CA GLU A 451 60.80 -5.59 -8.05
C GLU A 451 59.78 -5.88 -9.17
N VAL A 452 58.73 -5.05 -9.28
CA VAL A 452 57.70 -5.19 -10.34
C VAL A 452 58.27 -4.84 -11.72
N ASP A 453 59.28 -3.98 -11.78
CA ASP A 453 60.05 -3.69 -13.00
C ASP A 453 60.76 -4.95 -13.53
N SER A 454 61.42 -5.70 -12.65
CA SER A 454 62.08 -6.97 -12.98
C SER A 454 61.08 -8.00 -13.52
N PHE A 455 59.89 -8.08 -12.91
CA PHE A 455 58.79 -8.92 -13.40
C PHE A 455 58.39 -8.55 -14.84
N PHE A 456 58.23 -7.25 -15.14
CA PHE A 456 57.85 -6.82 -16.49
C PHE A 456 58.99 -6.93 -17.50
N GLU A 457 60.27 -6.77 -17.12
CA GLU A 457 61.41 -7.03 -18.00
C GLU A 457 61.45 -8.48 -18.49
N ALA A 458 61.19 -9.43 -17.59
CA ALA A 458 61.09 -10.84 -17.93
C ALA A 458 59.95 -11.11 -18.94
N ASN A 459 58.83 -10.41 -18.78
CA ASN A 459 57.62 -10.57 -19.61
C ASN A 459 57.57 -9.68 -20.86
N ALA A 460 58.56 -8.78 -21.08
CA ALA A 460 58.56 -7.83 -22.20
C ALA A 460 58.94 -8.43 -23.57
N LYS A 461 59.50 -9.66 -23.59
CA LYS A 461 60.02 -10.31 -24.80
C LYS A 461 58.96 -11.14 -25.54
N SER A 462 58.17 -11.92 -24.80
CA SER A 462 57.17 -12.86 -25.31
C SER A 462 56.05 -13.10 -24.28
N GLY A 463 54.88 -13.54 -24.74
CA GLY A 463 53.75 -13.87 -23.87
C GLY A 463 52.58 -12.87 -23.93
N PRO A 464 51.47 -13.18 -23.25
CA PRO A 464 50.25 -12.37 -23.28
C PRO A 464 50.45 -10.97 -22.69
N LEU A 465 51.35 -10.83 -21.71
CA LEU A 465 51.64 -9.55 -21.05
C LEU A 465 52.60 -8.63 -21.80
N LYS A 466 53.15 -9.07 -22.94
CA LYS A 466 54.21 -8.34 -23.68
C LYS A 466 53.90 -6.87 -23.93
N LYS A 467 52.64 -6.55 -24.28
CA LYS A 467 52.21 -5.17 -24.56
C LYS A 467 52.18 -4.34 -23.28
N VAL A 468 51.57 -4.87 -22.22
CA VAL A 468 51.42 -4.20 -20.93
C VAL A 468 52.78 -4.00 -20.26
N ALA A 469 53.65 -5.01 -20.33
CA ALA A 469 55.02 -4.96 -19.82
C ALA A 469 55.85 -3.83 -20.43
N ARG A 470 55.78 -3.67 -21.76
CA ARG A 470 56.47 -2.58 -22.46
C ARG A 470 55.90 -1.21 -22.07
N GLN A 471 54.59 -1.13 -21.89
CA GLN A 471 53.93 0.11 -21.46
C GLN A 471 54.39 0.50 -20.05
N PHE A 472 54.43 -0.45 -19.12
CA PHE A 472 54.94 -0.24 -17.77
C PHE A 472 56.37 0.33 -17.77
N LEU A 473 57.28 -0.35 -18.48
CA LEU A 473 58.68 0.06 -18.57
C LEU A 473 58.85 1.44 -19.23
N ALA A 474 58.02 1.78 -20.22
CA ALA A 474 58.01 3.12 -20.80
C ALA A 474 57.55 4.19 -19.80
N THR A 475 56.48 3.94 -19.03
CA THR A 475 56.00 4.84 -17.97
C THR A 475 57.07 5.08 -16.89
N LEU A 476 57.93 4.08 -16.63
CA LEU A 476 59.07 4.25 -15.74
C LEU A 476 60.14 5.21 -16.30
N GLN A 477 60.25 5.39 -17.61
CA GLN A 477 61.25 6.27 -18.23
C GLN A 477 60.74 7.71 -18.42
N GLU A 478 59.44 7.90 -18.64
CA GLU A 478 58.84 9.23 -18.91
C GLU A 478 58.78 10.16 -17.69
N ASN A 479 58.84 9.60 -16.48
CA ASN A 479 58.70 10.32 -15.20
C ASN A 479 60.01 10.35 -14.39
N THR A 480 61.16 10.39 -15.06
CA THR A 480 62.51 10.55 -14.49
C THR A 480 63.03 11.92 -14.87
#